data_AF-N9N971-F1
#
_entry.id   AF-N9N971-F1
#
_cell.length_a   1.000
_cell.length_b   1.000
_cell.length_c   1.000
_cell.angle_alpha   90.00
_cell.angle_beta   90.00
_cell.angle_gamma   90.00
#
_symmetry.space_group_name_H-M   'P 1'
#
loop_
_entity.id
_entity.type
_entity.pdbx_description
1 polymer ?
#
loop_
_entity_poly.entity_id
_entity_poly.type
_entity_poly.pdbx_seq_one_letter_code
_entity_poly.pdbx_strand_id
1 'polypeptide(L)'
;MTKIVQAVNAMISNPDKIKSVVPNGQEFFFIYKDKYKWSILKNEQEDYLLFYYAESMDLDEIINLSNSNWQHLNFIKYAVSEIRTREAAESFSELYTVVSEKAYGIDEMFKDIIADMDEDLPF
;
A
#
# COMPACT_ATOMS: atom_id res chain seq x y z
N MET A 1 3.89 16.96 -11.53
CA MET A 1 3.61 15.95 -10.51
C MET A 1 2.30 16.28 -9.81
N THR A 2 1.33 15.35 -9.76
CA THR A 2 0.04 15.58 -9.09
C THR A 2 0.17 15.40 -7.56
N LYS A 3 -0.73 15.98 -6.77
CA LYS A 3 -0.69 15.85 -5.29
C LYS A 3 -0.78 14.40 -4.82
N ILE A 4 -1.53 13.56 -5.53
CA ILE A 4 -1.64 12.13 -5.18
C ILE A 4 -0.33 11.39 -5.43
N VAL A 5 0.36 11.65 -6.54
CA VAL A 5 1.68 11.06 -6.81
C VAL A 5 2.69 11.51 -5.76
N GLN A 6 2.67 12.80 -5.35
CA GLN A 6 3.49 13.29 -4.24
C GLN A 6 3.19 12.58 -2.92
N ALA A 7 1.91 12.32 -2.62
CA ALA A 7 1.52 11.60 -1.41
C ALA A 7 2.01 10.15 -1.42
N VAL A 8 1.87 9.46 -2.56
CA VAL A 8 2.37 8.08 -2.75
C VAL A 8 3.89 8.03 -2.59
N ASN A 9 4.63 8.95 -3.22
CA ASN A 9 6.08 9.05 -3.06
C ASN A 9 6.49 9.28 -1.59
N ALA A 10 5.71 10.05 -0.84
CA ALA A 10 5.93 10.25 0.59
C ALA A 10 5.63 9.00 1.44
N MET A 11 4.68 8.15 1.03
CA MET A 11 4.43 6.86 1.68
C MET A 11 5.59 5.90 1.46
N ILE A 12 6.05 5.76 0.20
CA ILE A 12 7.20 4.93 -0.19
C ILE A 12 8.45 5.36 0.55
N SER A 13 8.74 6.67 0.58
CA SER A 13 9.95 7.20 1.24
C SER A 13 9.90 7.11 2.78
N ASN A 14 8.77 6.70 3.35
CA ASN A 14 8.59 6.57 4.80
C ASN A 14 7.85 5.26 5.12
N PRO A 15 8.41 4.10 4.79
CA PRO A 15 7.70 2.82 4.89
C PRO A 15 7.33 2.48 6.33
N ASP A 16 8.11 2.93 7.33
CA ASP A 16 7.81 2.73 8.76
C ASP A 16 6.52 3.41 9.24
N LYS A 17 6.00 4.36 8.45
CA LYS A 17 4.70 5.02 8.73
C LYS A 17 3.52 4.25 8.14
N ILE A 18 3.77 3.22 7.34
CA ILE A 18 2.78 2.26 6.85
C ILE A 18 2.66 1.16 7.90
N LYS A 19 1.49 1.06 8.52
CA LYS A 19 1.19 0.13 9.61
C LYS A 19 -0.09 -0.63 9.33
N SER A 20 -0.32 -1.69 10.11
CA SER A 20 -1.54 -2.51 10.05
C SER A 20 -1.88 -2.92 8.63
N VAL A 21 -0.89 -3.47 7.91
CA VAL A 21 -1.09 -3.92 6.54
C VAL A 21 -1.85 -5.25 6.57
N VAL A 22 -3.02 -5.28 5.97
CA VAL A 22 -3.90 -6.46 5.93
C VAL A 22 -4.16 -6.84 4.47
N PRO A 23 -3.73 -8.03 4.03
CA PRO A 23 -4.04 -8.52 2.70
C PRO A 23 -5.49 -9.03 2.64
N ASN A 24 -6.18 -8.73 1.54
CA ASN A 24 -7.51 -9.24 1.22
C ASN A 24 -7.60 -9.55 -0.28
N GLY A 25 -7.24 -10.78 -0.66
CA GLY A 25 -7.08 -11.15 -2.06
C GLY A 25 -5.92 -10.40 -2.73
N GLN A 26 -6.22 -9.60 -3.76
CA GLN A 26 -5.23 -8.75 -4.46
C GLN A 26 -5.19 -7.30 -3.94
N GLU A 27 -5.98 -7.00 -2.91
CA GLU A 27 -6.04 -5.68 -2.29
C GLU A 27 -5.31 -5.70 -0.95
N PHE A 28 -4.51 -4.67 -0.71
CA PHE A 28 -3.78 -4.48 0.54
C PHE A 28 -4.32 -3.23 1.24
N PHE A 29 -4.91 -3.44 2.42
CA PHE A 29 -5.39 -2.39 3.30
C PHE A 29 -4.27 -1.98 4.24
N PHE A 30 -4.14 -0.69 4.56
CA PHE A 30 -3.11 -0.20 5.47
C PHE A 30 -3.47 1.14 6.10
N ILE A 31 -2.80 1.44 7.20
CA ILE A 31 -2.88 2.74 7.89
C ILE A 31 -1.57 3.49 7.69
N TYR A 32 -1.64 4.72 7.17
CA TYR A 32 -0.51 5.62 7.09
C TYR A 32 -0.56 6.68 8.20
N LYS A 33 0.58 6.90 8.88
CA LYS A 33 0.72 7.86 9.99
C LYS A 33 -0.32 7.67 11.10
N ASP A 34 -0.63 6.41 11.44
CA ASP A 34 -1.59 6.04 12.50
C ASP A 34 -2.99 6.67 12.33
N LYS A 35 -3.33 7.15 11.12
CA LYS A 35 -4.51 7.99 10.92
C LYS A 35 -5.23 7.73 9.61
N TYR A 36 -4.50 7.69 8.50
CA TYR A 36 -5.11 7.68 7.17
C TYR A 36 -5.24 6.24 6.69
N LYS A 37 -6.47 5.82 6.39
CA LYS A 37 -6.79 4.45 5.97
C LYS A 37 -6.81 4.42 4.45
N TRP A 38 -6.07 3.49 3.89
CA TRP A 38 -5.90 3.33 2.46
C TRP A 38 -6.02 1.87 2.09
N SER A 39 -6.33 1.62 0.83
CA SER A 39 -6.04 0.35 0.20
C SER A 39 -5.50 0.54 -1.20
N ILE A 40 -4.66 -0.39 -1.64
CA ILE A 40 -4.17 -0.42 -3.01
C ILE A 40 -4.38 -1.82 -3.58
N LEU A 41 -4.86 -1.90 -4.82
CA LEU A 41 -5.01 -3.15 -5.55
C LEU A 41 -4.54 -2.99 -6.99
N LYS A 42 -4.08 -4.10 -7.56
CA LYS A 42 -3.81 -4.22 -8.98
C LYS A 42 -4.97 -4.99 -9.61
N ASN A 43 -5.67 -4.37 -10.55
CA ASN A 43 -6.84 -5.01 -11.17
C ASN A 43 -6.42 -5.95 -12.31
N GLU A 44 -7.39 -6.66 -12.89
CA GLU A 44 -7.18 -7.59 -14.01
C GLU A 44 -6.62 -6.94 -15.29
N GLN A 45 -6.70 -5.61 -15.40
CA GLN A 45 -6.17 -4.83 -16.51
C GLN A 45 -4.75 -4.32 -16.24
N GLU A 46 -4.11 -4.83 -15.18
CA GLU A 46 -2.78 -4.42 -14.70
C GLU A 46 -2.72 -2.94 -14.27
N ASP A 47 -3.87 -2.31 -14.00
CA ASP A 47 -3.95 -0.93 -13.52
C ASP A 47 -3.93 -0.91 -11.99
N TYR A 48 -3.19 0.05 -11.43
CA TYR A 48 -3.12 0.25 -9.99
C TYR A 48 -4.19 1.23 -9.53
N LEU A 49 -4.99 0.79 -8.57
CA LEU A 49 -6.07 1.56 -7.96
C LEU A 49 -5.76 1.80 -6.49
N LEU A 50 -5.77 3.06 -6.07
CA LEU A 50 -5.56 3.48 -4.69
C LEU A 50 -6.85 4.09 -4.16
N PHE A 51 -7.29 3.63 -3.00
CA PHE A 51 -8.50 4.09 -2.33
C PHE A 51 -8.14 4.77 -1.02
N TYR A 52 -8.74 5.93 -0.77
CA TYR A 52 -8.69 6.63 0.51
C TYR A 52 -10.03 6.55 1.20
N TYR A 53 -10.05 6.09 2.46
CA TYR A 53 -11.25 6.01 3.27
C TYR A 53 -11.29 7.19 4.25
N ALA A 54 -12.24 8.10 4.07
CA ALA A 54 -12.40 9.28 4.93
C ALA A 54 -13.19 8.98 6.21
N GLU A 55 -13.68 7.75 6.36
CA GLU A 55 -14.56 7.36 7.44
C GLU A 55 -13.86 7.24 8.81
N SER A 56 -14.64 7.44 9.87
CA SER A 56 -14.20 7.23 11.25
C SER A 56 -14.10 5.74 11.62
N MET A 57 -14.65 4.84 10.80
CA MET A 57 -14.60 3.38 10.98
C MET A 57 -13.17 2.86 11.10
N ASP A 58 -12.97 1.78 11.85
CA ASP A 58 -11.65 1.15 11.91
C ASP A 58 -11.31 0.39 10.60
N LEU A 59 -10.08 -0.10 10.49
CA LEU A 59 -9.64 -0.77 9.26
C LEU A 59 -10.37 -2.10 9.06
N ASP A 60 -10.69 -2.81 10.13
CA ASP A 60 -11.34 -4.13 10.08
C ASP A 60 -12.80 -4.00 9.62
N GLU A 61 -13.51 -2.98 10.10
CA GLU A 61 -14.85 -2.60 9.65
C GLU A 61 -14.85 -2.27 8.15
N ILE A 62 -13.86 -1.52 7.67
CA ILE A 62 -13.70 -1.20 6.25
C ILE A 62 -13.52 -2.48 5.43
N ILE A 63 -12.64 -3.39 5.85
CA ILE A 63 -12.38 -4.66 5.14
C ILE A 63 -13.64 -5.54 5.11
N ASN A 64 -14.37 -5.63 6.21
CA ASN A 64 -15.60 -6.41 6.27
C ASN A 64 -16.70 -5.83 5.36
N LEU A 65 -16.82 -4.50 5.31
CA LEU A 65 -17.74 -3.82 4.41
C LEU A 65 -17.31 -3.90 2.94
N SER A 66 -16.02 -3.82 2.62
CA SER A 66 -15.54 -3.97 1.23
C SER A 66 -15.89 -5.34 0.67
N ASN A 67 -15.83 -6.39 1.50
CA ASN A 67 -16.17 -7.76 1.13
C ASN A 67 -17.67 -8.00 0.92
N SER A 68 -18.53 -7.24 1.60
CA SER A 68 -19.98 -7.48 1.63
C SER A 68 -20.77 -6.45 0.82
N ASN A 69 -20.43 -5.16 0.95
CA ASN A 69 -21.12 -4.06 0.29
C ASN A 69 -20.27 -2.78 0.21
N TRP A 70 -19.40 -2.72 -0.81
CA TRP A 70 -18.55 -1.55 -1.08
C TRP A 70 -19.32 -0.24 -1.33
N GLN A 71 -20.60 -0.29 -1.71
CA GLN A 71 -21.41 0.91 -2.02
C GLN A 71 -21.71 1.76 -0.78
N HIS A 72 -21.55 1.21 0.42
CA HIS A 72 -21.75 1.94 1.67
C HIS A 72 -20.49 2.63 2.20
N LEU A 73 -19.35 2.45 1.54
CA LEU A 73 -18.09 3.09 1.94
C LEU A 73 -17.92 4.42 1.22
N ASN A 74 -17.65 5.47 1.99
CA ASN A 74 -17.21 6.76 1.47
C ASN A 74 -15.70 6.72 1.24
N PHE A 75 -15.32 6.53 -0.03
CA PHE A 75 -13.92 6.54 -0.44
C PHE A 75 -13.65 7.45 -1.64
N ILE A 76 -12.39 7.85 -1.79
CA ILE A 76 -11.88 8.48 -2.99
C ILE A 76 -10.98 7.47 -3.71
N LYS A 77 -11.25 7.24 -4.99
CA LYS A 77 -10.45 6.37 -5.86
C LYS A 77 -9.48 7.20 -6.69
N TYR A 78 -8.25 6.70 -6.82
CA TYR A 78 -7.25 7.18 -7.77
C TYR A 78 -6.78 6.01 -8.64
N ALA A 79 -6.94 6.13 -9.96
CA ALA A 79 -6.45 5.13 -10.90
C ALA A 79 -5.25 5.67 -11.69
N VAL A 80 -4.22 4.85 -11.90
CA VAL A 80 -3.07 5.24 -12.76
C VAL A 80 -3.55 5.52 -14.18
N SER A 81 -4.49 4.73 -14.71
CA SER A 81 -5.13 4.95 -16.02
C SER A 81 -5.90 6.28 -16.16
N GLU A 82 -6.32 6.89 -15.06
CA GLU A 82 -6.95 8.23 -15.03
C GLU A 82 -5.89 9.34 -14.94
N ILE A 83 -4.78 9.10 -14.23
CA ILE A 83 -3.68 10.08 -14.08
C ILE A 83 -2.80 10.14 -15.34
N ARG A 84 -2.57 9.00 -16.01
CA ARG A 84 -1.87 8.86 -17.31
C ARG A 84 -0.48 9.49 -17.36
N THR A 85 0.32 9.28 -16.31
CA THR A 85 1.74 9.67 -16.30
C THR A 85 2.62 8.47 -15.97
N ARG A 86 3.82 8.44 -16.55
CA ARG A 86 4.83 7.41 -16.26
C ARG A 86 5.18 7.39 -14.77
N GLU A 87 5.35 8.58 -14.20
CA GLU A 87 5.63 8.75 -12.78
C GLU A 87 4.54 8.11 -11.90
N ALA A 88 3.26 8.30 -12.21
CA ALA A 88 2.19 7.66 -11.46
C ALA A 88 2.25 6.13 -11.54
N ALA A 89 2.57 5.57 -12.70
CA ALA A 89 2.71 4.12 -12.87
C ALA A 89 3.87 3.56 -12.04
N GLU A 90 5.03 4.23 -12.09
CA GLU A 90 6.22 3.86 -11.31
C GLU A 90 5.92 3.95 -9.80
N SER A 91 5.41 5.09 -9.33
CA SER A 91 5.08 5.33 -7.92
C SER A 91 4.02 4.36 -7.38
N PHE A 92 2.91 4.14 -8.08
CA PHE A 92 1.85 3.26 -7.58
C PHE A 92 2.30 1.80 -7.57
N SER A 93 3.07 1.39 -8.58
CA SER A 93 3.66 0.05 -8.61
C SER A 93 4.62 -0.17 -7.45
N GLU A 94 5.47 0.80 -7.15
CA GLU A 94 6.41 0.72 -6.03
C GLU A 94 5.69 0.69 -4.68
N LEU A 95 4.65 1.52 -4.50
CA LEU A 95 3.83 1.47 -3.29
C LEU A 95 3.16 0.10 -3.13
N TYR A 96 2.62 -0.46 -4.21
CA TYR A 96 2.01 -1.79 -4.19
C TYR A 96 3.02 -2.86 -3.73
N THR A 97 4.24 -2.82 -4.27
CA THR A 97 5.34 -3.70 -3.83
C THR A 97 5.61 -3.53 -2.33
N VAL A 98 5.86 -2.31 -1.86
CA VAL A 98 6.17 -2.03 -0.45
C VAL A 98 5.10 -2.54 0.50
N VAL A 99 3.81 -2.30 0.21
CA VAL A 99 2.74 -2.79 1.09
C VAL A 99 2.60 -4.31 1.00
N SER A 100 2.78 -4.91 -0.18
CA SER A 100 2.69 -6.37 -0.32
C SER A 100 3.82 -7.09 0.42
N GLU A 101 5.04 -6.55 0.36
CA GLU A 101 6.20 -7.09 1.09
C GLU A 101 5.98 -7.00 2.60
N LYS A 102 5.45 -5.87 3.09
CA LYS A 102 5.06 -5.73 4.50
C LYS A 102 3.96 -6.71 4.91
N ALA A 103 2.93 -6.89 4.09
CA ALA A 103 1.81 -7.78 4.38
C ALA A 103 2.26 -9.22 4.59
N TYR A 104 3.27 -9.66 3.84
CA TYR A 104 3.77 -11.03 3.87
C TYR A 104 5.07 -11.21 4.69
N GLY A 105 5.55 -10.16 5.37
CA GLY A 105 6.78 -10.21 6.15
C GLY A 105 8.05 -10.39 5.31
N ILE A 106 8.00 -10.07 4.02
CA ILE A 106 9.14 -10.17 3.09
C ILE A 106 10.24 -9.17 3.49
N ASP A 107 9.87 -7.98 3.98
CA ASP A 107 10.82 -6.99 4.51
C ASP A 107 11.72 -7.58 5.61
N GLU A 108 11.14 -8.31 6.55
CA GLU A 108 11.88 -8.92 7.66
C GLU A 108 12.70 -10.12 7.18
N MET A 109 12.16 -10.93 6.26
CA MET A 109 12.90 -12.01 5.62
C MET A 109 14.14 -11.48 4.88
N PHE A 110 14.05 -10.37 4.15
CA PHE A 110 15.21 -9.79 3.47
C PHE A 110 16.24 -9.24 4.46
N LYS A 111 15.81 -8.60 5.56
CA LYS A 111 16.74 -8.15 6.61
C LYS A 111 17.52 -9.31 7.21
N ASP A 112 16.84 -10.43 7.46
CA ASP A 112 17.45 -11.66 7.99
C ASP A 112 18.51 -12.22 7.00
N ILE A 113 18.15 -12.37 5.72
CA ILE A 113 19.08 -12.85 4.67
C ILE A 113 20.30 -11.93 4.49
N ILE A 114 20.10 -10.61 4.58
CA ILE A 114 21.19 -9.64 4.43
C ILE A 114 22.11 -9.68 5.67
N ALA A 115 21.56 -9.91 6.87
CA ALA A 115 22.36 -10.00 8.09
C ALA A 115 23.37 -11.15 8.05
N ASP A 116 23.03 -12.27 7.42
CA ASP A 116 23.94 -13.40 7.20
C ASP A 116 25.20 -13.00 6.40
N MET A 117 25.14 -11.98 5.53
CA MET A 117 26.29 -11.51 4.76
C MET A 117 27.32 -10.75 5.61
N ASP A 118 26.89 -10.16 6.73
CA ASP A 118 27.75 -9.36 7.61
C ASP A 118 28.51 -10.21 8.63
N GLU A 119 28.07 -11.46 8.90
CA GLU A 119 28.73 -12.37 9.85
C GLU A 119 29.96 -13.11 9.28
N ASP A 120 30.13 -13.15 7.96
CA ASP A 120 31.17 -13.92 7.26
C ASP A 120 32.48 -13.15 6.97
N LEU A 121 32.66 -11.95 7.52
CA LEU A 121 33.91 -11.19 7.37
C LEU A 121 34.84 -11.36 8.59
N PRO A 122 35.89 -12.20 8.51
CA PRO A 122 36.93 -12.20 9.53
C PRO A 122 37.72 -10.90 9.40
N PHE A 123 37.66 -10.06 10.44
CA PHE A 123 38.62 -8.97 10.65
C PHE A 123 40.03 -9.53 10.85
#